data_AF-A0A7J7GS73-F1
#
_entry.id   AF-A0A7J7GS73-F1
#
_cell.length_a   1.000
_cell.length_b   1.000
_cell.length_c   1.000
_cell.angle_alpha   90.00
_cell.angle_beta   90.00
_cell.angle_gamma   90.00
#
_symmetry.space_group_name_H-M   'P 1'
#
loop_
_entity.id
_entity.type
_entity.pdbx_description
1 polymer ?
#
loop_
_entity_poly.entity_id
_entity_poly.type
_entity_poly.pdbx_seq_one_letter_code
_entity_poly.pdbx_strand_id
1 'polypeptide(L)'
;MVYTPTPSYGDNLSKPESSYGTGAIMVVPAHDMRDHEFALKYDIPIRWVVTPDGGSSGDSERPYSGEGISVNSSSPILGLDINGLPSKEAASKVIEWVEKLEMGTKRDWLFARQRYWGEPIPVVFLKDTGEGVPLPESELPLALPELDDFTPTGTGEPPLSKAVSWVETADLSSGKPARRETNTMPQWAGSCCDNGAMSSYILLLSRYYLRFMDPKNSEALVDKMKEMYWSPVDVYVGGAEHAVLHLLYSRFWHKDLYDIGVVSTKEPF
;
A
#
# COMPACT_ATOMS: atom_id res chain seq x y z
N MET A 1 -26.33 -1.01 17.21
CA MET A 1 -25.25 -0.18 17.76
C MET A 1 -25.86 0.97 18.56
N VAL A 2 -26.02 0.81 19.86
CA VAL A 2 -26.37 1.92 20.75
C VAL A 2 -25.07 2.57 21.18
N TYR A 3 -24.88 3.84 20.83
CA TYR A 3 -23.74 4.65 21.25
C TYR A 3 -23.86 4.86 22.76
N THR A 4 -23.24 3.97 23.53
CA THR A 4 -22.90 4.23 24.92
C THR A 4 -21.50 4.86 24.91
N PRO A 5 -21.18 5.81 25.80
CA PRO A 5 -19.81 6.28 25.94
C PRO A 5 -18.94 5.07 26.33
N THR A 6 -18.28 4.48 25.35
CA THR A 6 -17.39 3.35 25.56
C THR A 6 -16.03 3.89 26.00
N PRO A 7 -15.45 3.38 27.09
CA PRO A 7 -14.12 3.80 27.51
C PRO A 7 -13.09 3.40 26.43
N SER A 8 -12.16 4.31 26.13
CA SER A 8 -11.01 4.01 25.27
C SER A 8 -9.94 3.27 26.09
N TYR A 9 -9.63 2.04 25.71
CA TYR A 9 -8.58 1.23 26.33
C TYR A 9 -7.37 1.12 25.42
N GLY A 10 -6.16 1.16 25.98
CA GLY A 10 -4.91 0.91 25.26
C GLY A 10 -4.28 -0.40 25.70
N ASP A 11 -4.11 -1.36 24.78
CA ASP A 11 -3.43 -2.63 25.04
C ASP A 11 -2.64 -3.08 23.79
N ASN A 12 -1.57 -3.85 23.96
CA ASN A 12 -0.75 -4.38 22.87
C ASN A 12 -1.39 -5.59 22.15
N LEU A 13 -2.40 -6.24 22.75
CA LEU A 13 -3.12 -7.38 22.16
C LEU A 13 -4.20 -6.97 21.14
N SER A 14 -4.78 -5.78 21.31
CA SER A 14 -5.83 -5.22 20.46
C SER A 14 -5.38 -3.98 19.69
N LYS A 15 -4.11 -3.58 19.79
CA LYS A 15 -3.53 -2.55 18.94
C LYS A 15 -3.53 -3.05 17.49
N PRO A 16 -4.30 -2.44 16.57
CA PRO A 16 -3.79 -2.35 15.22
C PRO A 16 -2.39 -1.74 15.31
N GLU A 17 -1.43 -2.18 14.49
CA GLU A 17 -0.23 -1.38 14.27
C GLU A 17 -0.69 0.07 14.05
N SER A 18 -0.01 1.08 14.60
CA SER A 18 -0.46 2.48 14.46
C SER A 18 -0.57 2.94 13.00
N SER A 19 -0.04 2.14 12.07
CA SER A 19 -0.13 2.22 10.61
C SER A 19 -1.38 1.55 10.01
N TYR A 20 -2.24 0.92 10.81
CA TYR A 20 -3.37 0.11 10.38
C TYR A 20 -4.74 0.72 10.75
N GLY A 21 -5.56 1.00 9.72
CA GLY A 21 -6.86 1.64 9.89
C GLY A 21 -6.69 3.07 10.39
N THR A 22 -7.52 3.48 11.35
CA THR A 22 -7.38 4.77 12.05
C THR A 22 -6.48 4.67 13.29
N GLY A 23 -5.79 3.53 13.50
CA GLY A 23 -5.09 3.23 14.75
C GLY A 23 -6.05 2.93 15.92
N ALA A 24 -7.36 2.93 15.66
CA ALA A 24 -8.41 2.54 16.59
C ALA A 24 -9.30 1.49 15.92
N ILE A 25 -9.66 0.45 16.68
CA ILE A 25 -10.61 -0.57 16.24
C ILE A 25 -11.88 -0.48 17.08
N MET A 26 -13.03 -0.69 16.43
CA MET A 26 -14.27 -0.93 17.15
C MET A 26 -14.24 -2.38 17.67
N VAL A 27 -14.32 -2.52 18.99
CA VAL A 27 -14.31 -3.81 19.66
C VAL A 27 -15.74 -4.36 19.72
N VAL A 28 -15.95 -5.60 19.24
CA VAL A 28 -17.25 -6.30 19.26
C VAL A 28 -17.10 -7.66 19.93
N PRO A 29 -17.07 -7.71 21.28
CA PRO A 29 -16.72 -8.92 22.03
C PRO A 29 -17.62 -10.13 21.78
N ALA A 30 -18.88 -9.92 21.38
CA ALA A 30 -19.80 -11.02 21.11
C ALA A 30 -19.48 -11.79 19.81
N HIS A 31 -18.68 -11.21 18.91
CA HIS A 31 -18.50 -11.72 17.54
C HIS A 31 -17.03 -11.81 17.07
N ASP A 32 -16.07 -11.21 17.79
CA ASP A 32 -14.62 -11.40 17.56
C ASP A 32 -13.97 -12.06 18.78
N MET A 33 -13.11 -13.06 18.51
CA MET A 33 -12.44 -13.85 19.54
C MET A 33 -11.45 -13.06 20.40
N ARG A 34 -10.65 -12.18 19.78
CA ARG A 34 -9.66 -11.36 20.49
C ARG A 34 -10.35 -10.34 21.39
N ASP A 35 -11.44 -9.76 20.88
CA ASP A 35 -12.27 -8.80 21.61
C ASP A 35 -12.97 -9.46 22.80
N HIS A 36 -13.40 -10.71 22.63
CA HIS A 36 -14.01 -11.51 23.71
C HIS A 36 -13.04 -11.79 24.85
N GLU A 37 -11.82 -12.25 24.53
CA GLU A 37 -10.77 -12.48 25.54
C GLU A 37 -10.40 -11.20 26.29
N PHE A 38 -10.31 -10.09 25.57
CA PHE A 38 -10.07 -8.78 26.15
C PHE A 38 -11.22 -8.35 27.08
N ALA A 39 -12.46 -8.50 26.62
CA ALA A 39 -13.64 -8.13 27.41
C ALA A 39 -13.77 -8.95 28.69
N LEU A 40 -13.50 -10.26 28.64
CA LEU A 40 -13.48 -11.11 29.83
C LEU A 40 -12.37 -10.70 30.82
N LYS A 41 -11.18 -10.35 30.31
CA LYS A 41 -10.05 -9.95 31.15
C LYS A 41 -10.28 -8.64 31.89
N TYR A 42 -10.99 -7.69 31.28
CA TYR A 42 -11.21 -6.35 31.83
C TYR A 42 -12.68 -6.09 32.24
N ASP A 43 -13.49 -7.14 32.36
CA ASP A 43 -14.90 -7.10 32.78
C ASP A 43 -15.75 -6.10 31.96
N ILE A 44 -15.54 -6.10 30.64
CA ILE A 44 -16.27 -5.23 29.71
C ILE A 44 -17.58 -5.93 29.28
N PRO A 45 -18.73 -5.22 29.29
CA PRO A 45 -20.02 -5.81 28.90
C PRO A 45 -20.01 -6.38 27.47
N ILE A 46 -20.37 -7.66 27.34
CA ILE A 46 -20.48 -8.35 26.06
C ILE A 46 -21.92 -8.22 25.55
N ARG A 47 -22.12 -7.55 24.41
CA ARG A 47 -23.44 -7.34 23.81
C ARG A 47 -23.57 -8.04 22.46
N TRP A 48 -24.55 -8.93 22.36
CA TRP A 48 -24.89 -9.64 21.13
C TRP A 48 -25.67 -8.74 20.16
N VAL A 49 -25.17 -8.68 18.91
CA VAL A 49 -25.78 -7.92 17.81
C VAL A 49 -26.11 -8.79 16.59
N VAL A 50 -25.64 -10.03 16.53
CA VAL A 50 -26.01 -11.03 15.52
C VAL A 50 -26.45 -12.32 16.21
N THR A 51 -27.58 -12.88 15.80
CA THR A 51 -28.06 -14.19 16.26
C THR A 51 -27.99 -15.22 15.14
N PRO A 52 -27.48 -16.44 15.39
CA PRO A 52 -27.53 -17.52 14.41
C PRO A 52 -28.99 -17.84 14.03
N ASP A 53 -29.21 -18.22 12.76
CA ASP A 53 -30.53 -18.61 12.27
C ASP A 53 -31.08 -19.80 13.08
N GLY A 54 -32.16 -19.56 13.83
CA GLY A 54 -32.81 -20.58 14.67
C GLY A 54 -32.16 -20.85 16.04
N GLY A 55 -31.16 -20.07 16.45
CA GLY A 55 -30.50 -20.19 17.77
C GLY A 55 -30.99 -19.15 18.80
N SER A 56 -30.84 -19.47 20.09
CA SER A 56 -31.02 -18.49 21.18
C SER A 56 -29.78 -17.60 21.31
N SER A 57 -29.99 -16.30 21.54
CA SER A 57 -28.92 -15.39 21.93
C SER A 57 -28.60 -15.60 23.41
N GLY A 58 -27.31 -15.74 23.76
CA GLY A 58 -26.85 -15.46 25.12
C GLY A 58 -26.29 -16.62 25.96
N ASP A 59 -26.28 -17.88 25.50
CA ASP A 59 -25.81 -19.02 26.31
C ASP A 59 -24.42 -19.58 25.90
N SER A 60 -23.71 -18.89 25.02
CA SER A 60 -22.40 -19.33 24.55
C SER A 60 -21.28 -18.61 25.29
N GLU A 61 -20.43 -19.36 26.01
CA GLU A 61 -19.13 -18.87 26.55
C GLU A 61 -18.13 -18.45 25.45
N ARG A 62 -18.50 -18.64 24.18
CA ARG A 62 -17.66 -18.33 23.02
C ARG A 62 -18.31 -17.26 22.13
N PRO A 63 -17.50 -16.39 21.50
CA PRO A 63 -17.99 -15.43 20.54
C PRO A 63 -18.48 -16.13 19.27
N TYR A 64 -19.52 -15.57 18.66
CA TYR A 64 -20.13 -16.09 17.44
C TYR A 64 -19.71 -15.26 16.23
N SER A 65 -18.85 -15.81 15.37
CA SER A 65 -18.33 -15.14 14.16
C SER A 65 -19.06 -15.52 12.86
N GLY A 66 -20.21 -16.20 12.96
CA GLY A 66 -20.99 -16.63 11.79
C GLY A 66 -21.97 -15.59 11.28
N GLU A 67 -22.61 -15.87 10.14
CA GLU A 67 -23.70 -15.06 9.61
C GLU A 67 -25.02 -15.38 10.32
N GLY A 68 -25.83 -14.35 10.56
CA GLY A 68 -27.16 -14.50 11.15
C GLY A 68 -28.01 -13.24 11.03
N ILE A 69 -29.03 -13.14 11.88
CA ILE A 69 -29.96 -12.02 11.91
C ILE A 69 -29.46 -10.93 12.86
N SER A 70 -29.48 -9.70 12.39
CA SER A 70 -29.09 -8.53 13.18
C SER A 70 -30.13 -8.23 14.27
N VAL A 71 -29.68 -8.12 15.52
CA VAL A 71 -30.49 -7.77 16.70
C VAL A 71 -29.82 -6.62 17.47
N ASN A 72 -30.56 -5.94 18.34
CA ASN A 72 -30.03 -4.83 19.16
C ASN A 72 -29.30 -3.73 18.37
N SER A 73 -29.69 -3.56 17.11
CA SER A 73 -29.00 -2.79 16.09
C SER A 73 -29.82 -1.67 15.47
N SER A 74 -30.69 -1.05 16.27
CA SER A 74 -31.33 0.23 15.95
C SER A 74 -30.66 1.39 16.68
N SER A 75 -30.50 2.53 16.00
CA SER A 75 -30.07 3.79 16.60
C SER A 75 -30.97 4.93 16.12
N PRO A 76 -31.86 5.46 16.97
CA PRO A 76 -32.74 6.58 16.60
C PRO A 76 -31.98 7.90 16.42
N ILE A 77 -30.78 8.03 16.99
CA ILE A 77 -29.93 9.23 16.88
C ILE A 77 -29.23 9.30 15.52
N LEU A 78 -28.85 8.14 14.96
CA LEU A 78 -28.15 8.04 13.68
C LEU A 78 -29.10 7.76 12.50
N GLY A 79 -30.40 7.58 12.77
CA GLY A 79 -31.42 7.27 11.77
C GLY A 79 -31.28 5.88 11.12
N LEU A 80 -30.51 4.97 11.74
CA LEU A 80 -30.18 3.66 11.18
C LEU A 80 -30.85 2.55 11.98
N ASP A 81 -31.70 1.76 11.30
CA ASP A 81 -32.27 0.52 11.81
C ASP A 81 -31.97 -0.64 10.86
N ILE A 82 -31.24 -1.63 11.40
CA ILE A 82 -30.87 -2.87 10.71
C ILE A 82 -31.39 -4.11 11.44
N ASN A 83 -32.25 -3.96 12.46
CA ASN A 83 -32.82 -5.11 13.14
C ASN A 83 -33.63 -5.99 12.19
N GLY A 84 -33.52 -7.31 12.35
CA GLY A 84 -34.24 -8.29 11.54
C GLY A 84 -33.62 -8.54 10.15
N LEU A 85 -32.58 -7.80 9.77
CA LEU A 85 -31.90 -8.02 8.49
C LEU A 85 -30.83 -9.13 8.61
N PRO A 86 -30.68 -9.98 7.57
CA PRO A 86 -29.54 -10.89 7.44
C PRO A 86 -28.22 -10.10 7.43
N SER A 87 -27.16 -10.71 7.96
CA SER A 87 -25.85 -10.06 8.13
C SER A 87 -25.30 -9.43 6.84
N LYS A 88 -25.50 -10.07 5.68
CA LYS A 88 -25.07 -9.52 4.37
C LYS A 88 -25.82 -8.26 3.97
N GLU A 89 -27.15 -8.27 4.10
CA GLU A 89 -28.00 -7.11 3.76
C GLU A 89 -27.78 -5.96 4.74
N ALA A 90 -27.60 -6.28 6.03
CA ALA A 90 -27.24 -5.33 7.06
C ALA A 90 -25.89 -4.67 6.76
N ALA A 91 -24.87 -5.44 6.35
CA ALA A 91 -23.56 -4.92 5.99
C ALA A 91 -23.64 -3.94 4.81
N SER A 92 -24.34 -4.28 3.73
CA SER A 92 -24.50 -3.37 2.58
C SER A 92 -25.18 -2.06 2.97
N LYS A 93 -26.27 -2.13 3.77
CA LYS A 93 -27.00 -0.93 4.24
C LYS A 93 -26.16 -0.04 5.16
N VAL A 94 -25.28 -0.64 5.97
CA VAL A 94 -24.31 0.09 6.80
C VAL A 94 -23.23 0.72 5.93
N ILE A 95 -22.69 0.00 4.95
CA ILE A 95 -21.67 0.53 4.01
C ILE A 95 -22.23 1.75 3.27
N GLU A 96 -23.43 1.67 2.69
CA GLU A 96 -24.07 2.81 2.02
C GLU A 96 -24.30 4.01 2.96
N TRP A 97 -24.56 3.74 4.24
CA TRP A 97 -24.70 4.78 5.26
C TRP A 97 -23.35 5.43 5.61
N VAL A 98 -22.26 4.66 5.70
CA VAL A 98 -20.89 5.16 5.93
C VAL A 98 -20.30 5.85 4.70
N GLU A 99 -20.60 5.37 3.50
CA GLU A 99 -20.15 5.99 2.24
C GLU A 99 -20.71 7.40 2.07
N LYS A 100 -21.94 7.66 2.52
CA LYS A 100 -22.52 9.01 2.60
C LYS A 100 -21.79 9.93 3.59
N LEU A 101 -20.95 9.37 4.46
CA LEU A 101 -20.12 10.11 5.41
C LEU A 101 -18.67 10.28 4.93
N GLU A 102 -18.34 9.85 3.70
CA GLU A 102 -17.01 10.00 3.05
C GLU A 102 -15.84 9.44 3.87
N MET A 103 -16.05 8.39 4.68
CA MET A 103 -15.00 7.80 5.52
C MET A 103 -14.50 6.47 4.96
N GLY A 104 -13.63 6.51 3.95
CA GLY A 104 -12.90 5.33 3.51
C GLY A 104 -11.82 5.63 2.47
N THR A 105 -10.56 5.37 2.81
CA THR A 105 -9.44 5.42 1.86
C THR A 105 -8.69 4.09 1.84
N LYS A 106 -8.31 3.66 0.63
CA LYS A 106 -7.37 2.56 0.43
C LYS A 106 -5.97 3.03 0.81
N ARG A 107 -5.11 2.10 1.22
CA ARG A 107 -3.72 2.44 1.53
C ARG A 107 -2.90 2.60 0.28
N ASP A 108 -2.05 3.61 0.31
CA ASP A 108 -1.04 3.81 -0.69
C ASP A 108 0.15 2.86 -0.50
N TRP A 109 0.86 2.65 -1.59
CA TRP A 109 2.01 1.77 -1.62
C TRP A 109 3.22 2.46 -0.97
N LEU A 110 3.73 1.87 0.12
CA LEU A 110 5.01 2.25 0.70
C LEU A 110 6.15 1.93 -0.29
N PHE A 111 6.58 2.95 -1.02
CA PHE A 111 7.58 2.85 -2.07
C PHE A 111 9.01 2.95 -1.50
N ALA A 112 9.34 4.01 -0.75
CA ALA A 112 10.70 4.27 -0.27
C ALA A 112 11.29 3.15 0.63
N ARG A 113 12.60 2.89 0.49
CA ARG A 113 13.37 1.94 1.33
C ARG A 113 14.67 2.58 1.83
N GLN A 114 14.99 2.34 3.10
CA GLN A 114 16.25 2.75 3.74
C GLN A 114 17.36 1.73 3.46
N ARG A 115 17.68 1.49 2.19
CA ARG A 115 18.73 0.54 1.77
C ARG A 115 19.71 1.22 0.83
N TYR A 116 20.92 0.66 0.73
CA TYR A 116 21.89 1.10 -0.28
C TYR A 116 21.57 0.52 -1.66
N TRP A 117 21.32 -0.79 -1.72
CA TRP A 117 21.16 -1.50 -2.99
C TRP A 117 19.74 -1.36 -3.55
N GLY A 118 19.54 -0.32 -4.33
CA GLY A 118 18.33 -0.02 -5.09
C GLY A 118 18.51 1.24 -5.92
N GLU A 119 17.59 1.49 -6.84
CA GLU A 119 17.64 2.67 -7.69
C GLU A 119 17.39 3.95 -6.87
N PRO A 120 18.22 4.99 -7.00
CA PRO A 120 17.96 6.29 -6.39
C PRO A 120 16.62 6.87 -6.87
N ILE A 121 15.83 7.40 -5.95
CA ILE A 121 14.60 8.12 -6.30
C ILE A 121 15.00 9.48 -6.89
N PRO A 122 14.57 9.83 -8.12
CA PRO A 122 14.99 11.07 -8.80
C PRO A 122 14.22 12.29 -8.27
N VAL A 123 14.33 12.55 -6.97
CA VAL A 123 13.72 13.69 -6.26
C VAL A 123 14.78 14.37 -5.42
N VAL A 124 14.78 15.69 -5.43
CA VAL A 124 15.61 16.56 -4.59
C VAL A 124 14.73 17.38 -3.66
N PHE A 125 15.16 17.57 -2.43
CA PHE A 125 14.50 18.40 -1.44
C PHE A 125 15.24 19.73 -1.32
N LEU A 126 14.55 20.84 -1.57
CA LEU A 126 15.14 22.18 -1.41
C LEU A 126 15.49 22.42 0.07
N LYS A 127 16.72 22.87 0.37
CA LYS A 127 17.14 23.09 1.77
C LYS A 127 16.34 24.19 2.47
N ASP A 128 15.85 25.17 1.72
CA ASP A 128 15.13 26.32 2.27
C ASP A 128 13.67 25.98 2.65
N THR A 129 12.97 25.20 1.82
CA THR A 129 11.54 24.94 1.96
C THR A 129 11.21 23.50 2.36
N GLY A 130 12.14 22.56 2.17
CA GLY A 130 11.89 21.13 2.31
C GLY A 130 10.99 20.54 1.21
N GLU A 131 10.69 21.31 0.16
CA GLU A 131 9.84 20.86 -0.95
C GLU A 131 10.56 19.84 -1.82
N GLY A 132 9.89 18.73 -2.14
CA GLY A 132 10.39 17.69 -3.03
C GLY A 132 10.12 18.03 -4.49
N VAL A 133 11.19 18.24 -5.25
CA VAL A 133 11.18 18.57 -6.68
C VAL A 133 11.73 17.39 -7.47
N PRO A 134 11.05 16.90 -8.52
CA PRO A 134 11.57 15.84 -9.37
C PRO A 134 12.76 16.33 -10.20
N LEU A 135 13.74 15.46 -10.44
CA LEU A 135 14.85 15.76 -11.34
C LEU A 135 14.36 15.83 -12.80
N PRO A 136 14.94 16.72 -13.64
CA PRO A 136 14.62 16.78 -15.05
C PRO A 136 15.12 15.52 -15.78
N GLU A 137 14.44 15.13 -16.85
CA GLU A 137 14.81 13.93 -17.64
C GLU A 137 16.25 13.97 -18.17
N SER A 138 16.82 15.17 -18.38
CA SER A 138 18.20 15.36 -18.81
C SER A 138 19.26 14.94 -17.78
N GLU A 139 18.90 14.89 -16.49
CA GLU A 139 19.78 14.37 -15.43
C GLU A 139 19.64 12.87 -15.22
N LEU A 140 18.68 12.23 -15.89
CA LEU A 140 18.55 10.78 -15.83
C LEU A 140 19.57 10.15 -16.78
N PRO A 141 20.29 9.10 -16.35
CA PRO A 141 20.08 8.35 -15.12
C PRO A 141 20.81 8.90 -13.89
N LEU A 142 20.11 8.91 -12.75
CA LEU A 142 20.74 9.17 -11.46
C LEU A 142 21.52 7.93 -11.01
N ALA A 143 22.83 7.93 -11.26
CA ALA A 143 23.71 6.83 -10.89
C ALA A 143 23.83 6.70 -9.36
N LEU A 144 23.78 5.46 -8.88
CA LEU A 144 24.04 5.12 -7.48
C LEU A 144 25.51 5.41 -7.16
N PRO A 145 25.83 6.17 -6.09
CA PRO A 145 27.21 6.48 -5.75
C PRO A 145 27.90 5.25 -5.18
N GLU A 146 29.15 5.02 -5.58
CA GLU A 146 29.98 3.98 -4.95
C GLU A 146 30.31 4.38 -3.51
N LEU A 147 30.03 3.47 -2.57
CA LEU A 147 30.36 3.61 -1.15
C LEU A 147 31.21 2.42 -0.71
N ASP A 148 32.20 2.65 0.15
CA ASP A 148 33.02 1.57 0.72
C ASP A 148 32.33 0.89 1.92
N ASP A 149 31.38 1.57 2.56
CA ASP A 149 30.71 1.12 3.78
C ASP A 149 29.17 1.21 3.71
N PHE A 150 28.55 0.06 3.44
CA PHE A 150 27.10 -0.10 3.31
C PHE A 150 26.37 -0.37 4.64
N THR A 151 27.08 -0.37 5.77
CA THR A 151 26.47 -0.71 7.06
C THR A 151 25.40 0.33 7.45
N PRO A 152 24.28 -0.10 8.05
CA PRO A 152 23.29 0.82 8.60
C PRO A 152 23.96 1.77 9.60
N THR A 153 23.65 3.06 9.50
CA THR A 153 24.24 4.12 10.33
C THR A 153 23.86 4.04 11.81
N GLY A 154 22.88 3.18 12.18
CA GLY A 154 22.36 3.05 13.54
C GLY A 154 21.48 4.23 14.00
N THR A 155 21.47 5.34 13.27
CA THR A 155 20.68 6.56 13.53
C THR A 155 19.31 6.54 12.83
N GLY A 156 18.99 5.48 12.10
CA GLY A 156 17.76 5.35 11.30
C GLY A 156 17.84 5.99 9.92
N GLU A 157 18.95 6.64 9.57
CA GLU A 157 19.15 7.20 8.24
C GLU A 157 19.60 6.13 7.22
N PRO A 158 19.20 6.25 5.93
CA PRO A 158 19.65 5.36 4.88
C PRO A 158 21.18 5.38 4.70
N PRO A 159 21.82 4.28 4.28
CA PRO A 159 23.27 4.24 4.04
C PRO A 159 23.78 5.30 3.05
N LEU A 160 22.92 5.73 2.09
CA LEU A 160 23.25 6.79 1.14
C LEU A 160 23.48 8.15 1.80
N SER A 161 23.02 8.38 3.04
CA SER A 161 23.30 9.62 3.77
C SER A 161 24.78 9.82 4.06
N LYS A 162 25.59 8.75 4.05
CA LYS A 162 27.06 8.81 4.19
C LYS A 162 27.75 9.47 2.99
N ALA A 163 27.14 9.42 1.80
CA ALA A 163 27.69 9.99 0.57
C ALA A 163 27.45 11.50 0.49
N VAL A 164 28.02 12.30 1.40
CA VAL A 164 27.70 13.74 1.54
C VAL A 164 27.87 14.51 0.22
N SER A 165 28.93 14.24 -0.55
CA SER A 165 29.17 14.86 -1.86
C SER A 165 28.13 14.53 -2.93
N TRP A 166 27.47 13.38 -2.81
CA TRP A 166 26.39 12.97 -3.71
C TRP A 166 25.03 13.46 -3.20
N VAL A 167 24.83 13.48 -1.88
CA VAL A 167 23.57 13.91 -1.27
C VAL A 167 23.36 15.42 -1.41
N GLU A 168 24.42 16.21 -1.27
CA GLU A 168 24.35 17.66 -1.47
C GLU A 168 24.40 18.01 -2.96
N THR A 169 23.35 18.66 -3.45
CA THR A 169 23.26 19.12 -4.84
C THR A 169 22.63 20.50 -4.91
N ALA A 170 22.56 21.08 -6.10
CA ALA A 170 21.69 22.21 -6.36
C ALA A 170 20.54 21.76 -7.27
N ASP A 171 19.38 22.38 -7.13
CA ASP A 171 18.32 22.24 -8.13
C ASP A 171 18.71 23.05 -9.38
N LEU A 172 18.72 22.43 -10.55
CA LEU A 172 19.02 23.10 -11.82
C LEU A 172 17.98 24.16 -12.19
N SER A 173 16.72 23.97 -11.79
CA SER A 173 15.62 24.87 -12.19
C SER A 173 15.67 26.20 -11.42
N SER A 174 15.94 26.13 -10.12
CA SER A 174 15.98 27.31 -9.23
C SER A 174 17.40 27.77 -8.86
N GLY A 175 18.43 26.96 -9.10
CA GLY A 175 19.81 27.20 -8.69
C GLY A 175 20.03 27.13 -7.17
N LYS A 176 19.02 26.72 -6.40
CA LYS A 176 19.04 26.70 -4.94
C LYS A 176 19.71 25.44 -4.40
N PRO A 177 20.34 25.52 -3.21
CA PRO A 177 20.89 24.33 -2.56
C PRO A 177 19.78 23.33 -2.21
N ALA A 178 20.01 22.08 -2.55
CA ALA A 178 19.08 20.98 -2.39
C ALA A 178 19.78 19.73 -1.84
N ARG A 179 18.98 18.76 -1.39
CA ARG A 179 19.42 17.47 -0.87
C ARG A 179 18.75 16.36 -1.66
N ARG A 180 19.50 15.44 -2.26
CA ARG A 180 18.93 14.27 -2.94
C ARG A 180 18.17 13.38 -1.95
N GLU A 181 17.10 12.73 -2.41
CA GLU A 181 16.44 11.65 -1.67
C GLU A 181 17.46 10.54 -1.40
N THR A 182 17.51 10.09 -0.15
CA THR A 182 18.48 9.10 0.33
C THR A 182 17.86 7.70 0.43
N ASN A 183 16.54 7.60 0.33
CA ASN A 183 15.85 6.33 0.17
C ASN A 183 15.97 5.83 -1.27
N THR A 184 16.04 4.52 -1.43
CA THR A 184 16.02 3.87 -2.74
C THR A 184 14.63 3.31 -3.05
N MET A 185 14.40 3.04 -4.33
CA MET A 185 13.23 2.27 -4.76
C MET A 185 13.29 0.84 -4.18
N PRO A 186 12.12 0.20 -3.92
CA PRO A 186 12.07 -1.17 -3.45
C PRO A 186 12.44 -2.12 -4.59
N GLN A 187 12.99 -3.29 -4.28
CA GLN A 187 13.36 -4.26 -5.31
C GLN A 187 12.19 -4.65 -6.22
N TRP A 188 10.95 -4.73 -5.72
CA TRP A 188 9.77 -4.97 -6.58
C TRP A 188 9.42 -3.82 -7.55
N ALA A 189 10.05 -2.67 -7.38
CA ALA A 189 10.08 -1.56 -8.31
C ALA A 189 11.41 -1.46 -9.08
N GLY A 190 12.37 -2.36 -8.87
CA GLY A 190 13.69 -2.32 -9.49
C GLY A 190 14.12 -3.70 -9.94
N SER A 191 14.06 -3.98 -11.24
CA SER A 191 14.69 -5.18 -11.80
C SER A 191 15.89 -4.79 -12.64
N CYS A 192 17.03 -5.18 -12.12
CA CYS A 192 18.31 -5.30 -12.81
C CYS A 192 19.01 -3.97 -13.12
N CYS A 193 19.80 -3.54 -12.14
CA CYS A 193 21.12 -3.02 -12.43
C CYS A 193 21.92 -4.12 -13.15
N ASP A 194 22.22 -3.92 -14.44
CA ASP A 194 23.50 -4.31 -14.98
C ASP A 194 23.82 -3.54 -16.28
N ASN A 195 24.87 -2.73 -16.17
CA ASN A 195 25.83 -2.31 -17.19
C ASN A 195 25.33 -1.60 -18.47
N GLY A 196 25.36 -0.27 -18.43
CA GLY A 196 25.96 0.51 -19.52
C GLY A 196 25.07 0.95 -20.68
N ALA A 197 23.75 0.79 -20.60
CA ALA A 197 22.84 1.36 -21.60
C ALA A 197 22.28 2.71 -21.13
N MET A 198 22.87 3.78 -21.68
CA MET A 198 22.41 5.16 -21.61
C MET A 198 20.91 5.20 -21.96
N SER A 199 20.08 5.76 -21.08
CA SER A 199 18.62 5.98 -21.27
C SER A 199 17.70 4.75 -21.12
N SER A 200 17.78 4.09 -19.97
CA SER A 200 16.85 2.99 -19.58
C SER A 200 16.54 2.98 -18.08
N TYR A 201 16.44 4.15 -17.45
CA TYR A 201 16.14 4.24 -16.02
C TYR A 201 14.65 4.41 -15.80
N ILE A 202 13.92 3.28 -15.86
CA ILE A 202 12.76 2.84 -15.06
C ILE A 202 12.65 1.34 -15.45
N LEU A 203 13.53 0.50 -14.92
CA LEU A 203 13.38 -0.96 -15.06
C LEU A 203 12.72 -1.46 -13.78
N LEU A 204 11.38 -1.41 -13.76
CA LEU A 204 10.61 -1.92 -12.65
C LEU A 204 10.47 -3.45 -12.78
N LEU A 205 10.61 -4.21 -11.68
CA LEU A 205 10.27 -5.64 -11.61
C LEU A 205 8.84 -5.93 -12.08
N SER A 206 7.97 -4.93 -12.15
CA SER A 206 6.62 -4.98 -12.69
C SER A 206 6.52 -4.84 -14.22
N ARG A 207 7.61 -4.49 -14.92
CA ARG A 207 7.63 -4.13 -16.36
C ARG A 207 8.73 -4.81 -17.18
N TYR A 208 9.51 -5.69 -16.57
CA TYR A 208 10.64 -6.37 -17.22
C TYR A 208 10.24 -7.11 -18.52
N TYR A 209 9.01 -7.63 -18.60
CA TYR A 209 8.50 -8.30 -19.79
C TYR A 209 8.45 -7.35 -21.01
N LEU A 210 8.20 -6.06 -20.83
CA LEU A 210 8.25 -5.06 -21.92
C LEU A 210 9.68 -4.86 -22.42
N ARG A 211 10.67 -4.85 -21.51
CA ARG A 211 12.06 -4.68 -21.91
C ARG A 211 12.60 -5.87 -22.68
N PHE A 212 12.11 -7.09 -22.40
CA PHE A 212 12.45 -8.25 -23.22
C PHE A 212 11.99 -8.12 -24.68
N MET A 213 10.93 -7.35 -24.95
CA MET A 213 10.47 -7.07 -26.32
C MET A 213 11.40 -6.11 -27.07
N ASP A 214 12.05 -5.18 -26.35
CA ASP A 214 13.00 -4.23 -26.96
C ASP A 214 14.21 -3.88 -26.06
N PRO A 215 15.16 -4.81 -25.89
CA PRO A 215 16.20 -4.71 -24.85
C PRO A 215 17.29 -3.66 -25.15
N LYS A 216 17.38 -3.18 -26.38
CA LYS A 216 18.44 -2.26 -26.85
C LYS A 216 17.96 -0.83 -27.09
N ASN A 217 16.69 -0.53 -26.79
CA ASN A 217 16.14 0.79 -27.01
C ASN A 217 16.66 1.79 -25.98
N SER A 218 17.26 2.88 -26.44
CA SER A 218 17.78 3.97 -25.61
C SER A 218 16.91 5.22 -25.67
N GLU A 219 15.76 5.20 -26.33
CA GLU A 219 14.91 6.38 -26.49
C GLU A 219 13.57 6.22 -25.79
N ALA A 220 13.08 4.98 -25.70
CA ALA A 220 11.82 4.66 -25.07
C ALA A 220 11.89 3.35 -24.28
N LEU A 221 10.88 3.16 -23.42
CA LEU A 221 10.71 1.93 -22.65
C LEU A 221 10.58 0.70 -23.57
N VAL A 222 9.75 0.81 -24.61
CA VAL A 222 9.53 -0.19 -25.66
C VAL A 222 9.03 0.51 -26.92
N ASP A 223 9.49 0.09 -28.10
CA ASP A 223 8.91 0.56 -29.36
C ASP A 223 7.47 0.04 -29.55
N LYS A 224 6.56 0.91 -29.98
CA LYS A 224 5.13 0.57 -30.11
C LYS A 224 4.88 -0.60 -31.07
N MET A 225 5.63 -0.71 -32.16
CA MET A 225 5.43 -1.81 -33.12
C MET A 225 5.92 -3.13 -32.54
N LYS A 226 7.02 -3.12 -31.79
CA LYS A 226 7.53 -4.32 -31.10
C LYS A 226 6.63 -4.74 -29.94
N GLU A 227 6.09 -3.77 -29.18
CA GLU A 227 5.10 -4.03 -28.13
C GLU A 227 3.88 -4.72 -28.72
N MET A 228 3.24 -4.14 -29.75
CA MET A 228 2.05 -4.73 -30.38
C MET A 228 2.29 -6.11 -31.00
N TYR A 229 3.53 -6.42 -31.38
CA TYR A 229 3.87 -7.72 -31.94
C TYR A 229 3.96 -8.82 -30.87
N TRP A 230 4.53 -8.50 -29.71
CA TRP A 230 4.78 -9.46 -28.63
C TRP A 230 3.72 -9.44 -27.52
N SER A 231 2.89 -8.41 -27.47
CA SER A 231 1.88 -8.17 -26.43
C SER A 231 0.51 -8.73 -26.83
N PRO A 232 -0.28 -9.28 -25.88
CA PRO A 232 0.07 -9.54 -24.48
C PRO A 232 0.88 -10.84 -24.31
N VAL A 233 1.42 -11.09 -23.11
CA VAL A 233 2.08 -12.36 -22.80
C VAL A 233 1.04 -13.49 -22.76
N ASP A 234 1.16 -14.49 -23.64
CA ASP A 234 0.17 -15.57 -23.74
C ASP A 234 0.11 -16.50 -22.51
N VAL A 235 1.27 -16.80 -21.92
CA VAL A 235 1.39 -17.73 -20.79
C VAL A 235 2.44 -17.21 -19.82
N TYR A 236 2.00 -16.80 -18.63
CA TYR A 236 2.86 -16.43 -17.52
C TYR A 236 2.93 -17.56 -16.49
N VAL A 237 4.12 -18.13 -16.27
CA VAL A 237 4.34 -19.22 -15.30
C VAL A 237 5.11 -18.69 -14.11
N GLY A 238 4.47 -18.71 -12.93
CA GLY A 238 5.07 -18.27 -11.66
C GLY A 238 4.42 -18.94 -10.46
N GLY A 239 5.10 -18.90 -9.31
CA GLY A 239 4.59 -19.47 -8.06
C GLY A 239 3.50 -18.62 -7.41
N ALA A 240 2.65 -19.26 -6.59
CA ALA A 240 1.52 -18.62 -5.92
C ALA A 240 1.95 -17.54 -4.91
N GLU A 241 3.20 -17.57 -4.44
CA GLU A 241 3.82 -16.56 -3.59
C GLU A 241 3.81 -15.15 -4.21
N HIS A 242 3.66 -15.04 -5.53
CA HIS A 242 3.67 -13.77 -6.25
C HIS A 242 2.28 -13.16 -6.50
N ALA A 243 1.20 -13.81 -6.06
CA ALA A 243 -0.18 -13.39 -6.33
C ALA A 243 -0.53 -12.01 -5.78
N VAL A 244 -0.09 -11.69 -4.57
CA VAL A 244 -0.43 -10.44 -3.85
C VAL A 244 0.64 -9.35 -3.93
N LEU A 245 1.75 -9.63 -4.61
CA LEU A 245 2.88 -8.70 -4.77
C LEU A 245 3.14 -8.45 -6.24
N HIS A 246 4.04 -9.23 -6.85
CA HIS A 246 4.52 -9.01 -8.20
C HIS A 246 3.37 -8.92 -9.22
N LEU A 247 2.42 -9.88 -9.20
CA LEU A 247 1.31 -9.87 -10.16
C LEU A 247 0.40 -8.64 -10.00
N LEU A 248 0.17 -8.19 -8.76
CA LEU A 248 -0.63 -6.99 -8.50
C LEU A 248 0.10 -5.73 -8.97
N TYR A 249 1.40 -5.61 -8.67
CA TYR A 249 2.21 -4.46 -9.09
C TYR A 249 2.41 -4.40 -10.61
N SER A 250 2.61 -5.54 -11.28
CA SER A 250 2.67 -5.64 -12.74
C SER A 250 1.40 -5.12 -13.39
N ARG A 251 0.23 -5.50 -12.87
CA ARG A 251 -1.07 -5.01 -13.38
C ARG A 251 -1.27 -3.53 -13.11
N PHE A 252 -0.97 -3.05 -11.90
CA PHE A 252 -1.08 -1.63 -11.56
C PHE A 252 -0.27 -0.77 -12.53
N TRP A 253 1.00 -1.11 -12.71
CA TRP A 253 1.90 -0.34 -13.57
C TRP A 253 1.58 -0.48 -15.06
N HIS A 254 1.05 -1.61 -15.51
CA HIS A 254 0.64 -1.78 -16.90
C HIS A 254 -0.60 -0.92 -17.22
N LYS A 255 -1.53 -0.79 -16.28
CA LYS A 255 -2.68 0.11 -16.42
C LYS A 255 -2.26 1.57 -16.49
N ASP A 256 -1.36 1.98 -15.61
CA ASP A 256 -0.75 3.31 -15.67
C ASP A 256 -0.10 3.58 -17.04
N LEU A 257 0.68 2.62 -17.57
CA LEU A 257 1.27 2.70 -18.91
C LEU A 257 0.23 2.74 -20.05
N TYR A 258 -0.88 2.05 -19.88
CA TYR A 258 -1.99 2.04 -20.84
C TYR A 258 -2.68 3.42 -20.86
N ASP A 259 -2.90 4.00 -19.68
CA ASP A 259 -3.54 5.31 -19.54
C ASP A 259 -2.69 6.44 -20.15
N ILE A 260 -1.35 6.35 -20.06
CA ILE A 260 -0.43 7.28 -20.74
C ILE A 260 -0.13 6.90 -22.21
N GLY A 261 -0.72 5.82 -22.72
CA GLY A 261 -0.63 5.42 -24.14
C GLY A 261 0.71 4.81 -24.58
N VAL A 262 1.47 4.23 -23.65
CA VAL A 262 2.74 3.52 -23.92
C VAL A 262 2.50 2.09 -24.39
N VAL A 263 1.53 1.39 -23.79
CA VAL A 263 1.16 0.01 -24.16
C VAL A 263 -0.22 -0.03 -24.83
N SER A 264 -0.46 -1.04 -25.65
CA SER A 264 -1.71 -1.19 -26.41
C SER A 264 -2.80 -1.97 -25.68
N THR A 265 -2.43 -2.78 -24.69
CA THR A 265 -3.33 -3.67 -23.94
C THR A 265 -3.60 -3.19 -22.51
N LYS A 266 -4.69 -3.66 -21.90
CA LYS A 266 -5.10 -3.26 -20.53
C LYS A 266 -4.54 -4.14 -19.42
N GLU A 267 -4.01 -5.30 -19.78
CA GLU A 267 -3.46 -6.30 -18.87
C GLU A 267 -2.17 -6.87 -19.47
N PRO A 268 -1.12 -7.08 -18.63
CA PRO A 268 0.19 -7.52 -19.09
C PRO A 268 0.28 -9.02 -19.42
N PHE A 269 -0.54 -9.82 -18.76
CA PHE A 269 -0.61 -11.28 -18.81
C PHE A 269 -2.07 -11.72 -18.87
#